data_AF-A0A7J2ID36-F1
#
_entry.id   AF-A0A7J2ID36-F1
#
_cell.length_a   1.000
_cell.length_b   1.000
_cell.length_c   1.000
_cell.angle_alpha   90.00
_cell.angle_beta   90.00
_cell.angle_gamma   90.00
#
_symmetry.space_group_name_H-M   'P 1'
#
loop_
_entity.id
_entity.type
_entity.pdbx_description
1 polymer ?
#
loop_
_entity_poly.entity_id
_entity_poly.type
_entity_poly.pdbx_seq_one_letter_code
_entity_poly.pdbx_strand_id
1 'polypeptide(L)'
;MSEIFTTIIDLIPVVSLLNFACCLWLMAGGVLAVYLLKRGVGKVELKDGAIVGALSGLFFAVIDTIFSAVLMLIGIGVNLAAIQQAFQGSGMEAPGVAAIGLIAMVFLFVIYLVFGVIFCTIGGVIGAKLFER
;
A
#
# COMPACT_ATOMS: atom_id res chain seq x y z
N MET A 1 -23.19 4.95 27.99
CA MET A 1 -21.88 4.37 28.37
C MET A 1 -21.48 3.18 27.48
N SER A 2 -22.25 2.83 26.44
CA SER A 2 -22.00 1.68 25.55
C SER A 2 -21.34 2.03 24.20
N GLU A 3 -21.33 3.30 23.78
CA GLU A 3 -20.85 3.66 22.43
C GLU A 3 -19.33 3.93 22.34
N ILE A 4 -18.68 4.21 23.48
CA ILE A 4 -17.23 4.50 23.56
C ILE A 4 -16.41 3.20 23.50
N PHE A 5 -16.96 2.09 23.97
CA PHE A 5 -16.23 0.81 24.02
C PHE A 5 -16.08 0.17 22.63
N THR A 6 -17.10 0.30 21.78
CA THR A 6 -17.06 -0.21 20.40
C THR A 6 -16.06 0.54 19.55
N THR A 7 -15.92 1.86 19.72
CA THR A 7 -14.95 2.66 18.94
C THR A 7 -13.49 2.39 19.34
N ILE A 8 -13.21 2.11 20.61
CA ILE A 8 -11.86 1.73 21.07
C ILE A 8 -11.50 0.32 20.63
N ILE A 9 -12.47 -0.61 20.68
CA ILE A 9 -12.30 -1.97 20.17
C ILE A 9 -12.34 -2.00 18.66
N ASP A 10 -12.80 -0.98 17.92
CA ASP A 10 -12.74 -0.95 16.45
C ASP A 10 -11.45 -0.29 15.95
N LEU A 11 -10.88 0.68 16.67
CA LEU A 11 -9.62 1.34 16.25
C LEU A 11 -8.40 0.39 16.24
N ILE A 12 -8.38 -0.64 17.11
CA ILE A 12 -7.31 -1.64 17.19
C ILE A 12 -7.41 -2.75 16.10
N PRO A 13 -8.58 -3.38 15.84
CA PRO A 13 -8.76 -4.33 14.78
C PRO A 13 -9.01 -3.68 13.43
N VAL A 14 -9.45 -2.42 13.30
CA VAL A 14 -9.50 -1.76 11.99
C VAL A 14 -8.09 -1.64 11.43
N VAL A 15 -7.08 -1.28 12.23
CA VAL A 15 -5.69 -1.28 11.76
C VAL A 15 -5.23 -2.69 11.40
N SER A 16 -5.62 -3.70 12.17
CA SER A 16 -5.27 -5.11 11.91
C SER A 16 -5.98 -5.71 10.68
N LEU A 17 -7.28 -5.44 10.51
CA LEU A 17 -8.09 -5.81 9.36
C LEU A 17 -7.66 -5.05 8.12
N LEU A 18 -7.31 -3.76 8.25
CA LEU A 18 -6.85 -2.96 7.13
C LEU A 18 -5.48 -3.44 6.66
N ASN A 19 -4.60 -3.86 7.58
CA ASN A 19 -3.32 -4.46 7.22
C ASN A 19 -3.51 -5.83 6.55
N PHE A 20 -4.41 -6.66 7.09
CA PHE A 20 -4.76 -7.95 6.47
C PHE A 20 -5.42 -7.78 5.10
N ALA A 21 -6.38 -6.86 4.97
CA ALA A 21 -7.07 -6.53 3.73
C ALA A 21 -6.12 -5.90 2.70
N CYS A 22 -5.19 -5.04 3.12
CA CYS A 22 -4.15 -4.47 2.25
C CYS A 22 -3.23 -5.57 1.70
N CYS A 23 -2.76 -6.49 2.55
CA CYS A 23 -1.96 -7.63 2.10
C CYS A 23 -2.75 -8.55 1.16
N LEU A 24 -4.02 -8.83 1.47
CA LEU A 24 -4.88 -9.68 0.65
C LEU A 24 -5.20 -9.02 -0.69
N TRP A 25 -5.36 -7.70 -0.72
CA TRP A 25 -5.57 -6.90 -1.92
C TRP A 25 -4.33 -6.90 -2.82
N LEU A 26 -3.15 -6.68 -2.23
CA LEU A 26 -1.87 -6.76 -2.94
C LEU A 26 -1.64 -8.15 -3.54
N MET A 27 -1.90 -9.21 -2.75
CA MET A 27 -1.82 -10.59 -3.20
C MET A 27 -2.81 -10.87 -4.33
N ALA A 28 -4.05 -10.40 -4.22
CA ALA A 28 -5.07 -10.53 -5.27
C ALA A 28 -4.65 -9.81 -6.56
N GLY A 29 -4.04 -8.63 -6.47
CA GLY A 29 -3.47 -7.91 -7.62
C GLY A 29 -2.33 -8.69 -8.30
N GLY A 30 -1.47 -9.35 -7.51
CA GLY A 30 -0.43 -10.25 -8.02
C GLY A 30 -1.00 -11.46 -8.76
N VAL A 31 -2.01 -12.13 -8.17
CA VAL A 31 -2.71 -13.27 -8.78
C VAL A 31 -3.44 -12.84 -10.07
N LEU A 32 -4.10 -11.68 -10.06
CA LEU A 32 -4.83 -11.16 -11.21
C LEU A 32 -3.90 -10.86 -12.39
N ALA A 33 -2.71 -10.31 -12.13
CA ALA A 33 -1.72 -10.06 -13.17
C ALA A 33 -1.29 -11.36 -13.87
N VAL A 34 -1.13 -12.44 -13.12
CA VAL A 34 -0.80 -13.76 -13.69
C VAL A 34 -1.99 -14.39 -14.41
N TYR A 35 -3.22 -14.18 -13.94
CA TYR A 35 -4.42 -14.60 -14.67
C TYR A 35 -4.52 -13.94 -16.05
N LEU A 36 -4.25 -12.63 -16.13
CA LEU A 36 -4.18 -11.89 -17.41
C LEU A 36 -3.07 -12.41 -18.31
N LEU A 37 -1.89 -12.73 -17.76
CA LEU A 37 -0.80 -13.34 -18.51
C LEU A 37 -1.18 -14.71 -19.09
N LYS A 38 -1.85 -15.57 -18.30
CA LYS A 38 -2.36 -16.87 -18.77
C LYS A 38 -3.29 -16.71 -19.98
N ARG A 39 -4.20 -15.72 -19.92
CA ARG A 39 -5.13 -15.46 -21.02
C ARG A 39 -4.45 -15.03 -22.32
N GLY A 40 -3.34 -14.30 -22.24
CA GLY A 40 -2.61 -13.82 -23.43
C GLY A 40 -1.60 -14.81 -24.00
N VAL A 41 -0.84 -15.49 -23.13
CA VAL A 41 0.33 -16.31 -23.53
C VAL A 41 0.07 -17.83 -23.39
N GLY A 42 -1.01 -18.22 -22.71
CA GLY A 42 -1.50 -19.61 -22.63
C GLY A 42 -0.76 -20.49 -21.62
N LYS A 43 0.57 -20.50 -21.62
CA LYS A 43 1.39 -21.18 -20.62
C LYS A 43 2.06 -20.17 -19.70
N VAL A 44 1.99 -20.44 -18.40
CA VAL A 44 2.63 -19.62 -17.37
C VAL A 44 3.56 -20.52 -16.58
N GLU A 45 4.86 -20.23 -16.61
CA GLU A 45 5.83 -20.85 -15.71
C GLU A 45 5.86 -20.10 -14.37
N LEU A 46 6.24 -20.80 -13.30
CA LEU A 46 6.55 -20.22 -11.97
C LEU A 46 7.43 -18.96 -12.06
N LYS A 47 8.45 -18.98 -12.93
CA LYS A 47 9.38 -17.88 -13.12
C LYS A 47 8.69 -16.63 -13.68
N ASP A 48 7.77 -16.82 -14.61
CA ASP A 48 7.00 -15.72 -15.21
C ASP A 48 6.01 -15.13 -14.20
N GLY A 49 5.44 -15.98 -13.33
CA GLY A 49 4.61 -15.55 -12.20
C GLY A 49 5.34 -14.63 -11.22
N ALA A 50 6.59 -14.95 -10.89
CA ALA A 50 7.41 -14.11 -10.01
C ALA A 50 7.73 -12.76 -10.66
N ILE A 51 8.11 -12.76 -11.95
CA ILE A 51 8.45 -11.54 -12.69
C ILE A 51 7.23 -10.63 -12.84
N VAL A 52 6.08 -11.20 -13.23
CA VAL A 52 4.84 -10.42 -13.39
C VAL A 52 4.31 -9.93 -12.06
N GLY A 53 4.45 -10.71 -10.98
CA GLY A 53 4.16 -10.26 -9.62
C GLY A 53 5.03 -9.08 -9.16
N ALA A 54 6.33 -9.10 -9.47
CA ALA A 54 7.25 -7.99 -9.15
C ALA A 54 6.90 -6.72 -9.93
N LEU A 55 6.60 -6.86 -11.22
CA LEU A 55 6.16 -5.76 -12.06
C LEU A 55 4.83 -5.17 -11.56
N SER A 56 3.87 -6.02 -11.18
CA SER A 56 2.59 -5.58 -10.62
C SER A 56 2.78 -4.79 -9.32
N GLY A 57 3.69 -5.22 -8.43
CA GLY A 57 4.04 -4.49 -7.22
C GLY A 57 4.70 -3.12 -7.49
N LEU A 58 5.52 -3.02 -8.54
CA LEU A 58 6.09 -1.75 -8.97
C LEU A 58 5.00 -0.79 -9.49
N PHE A 59 4.07 -1.28 -10.33
CA PHE A 59 2.93 -0.50 -10.79
C PHE A 59 2.02 -0.06 -9.65
N PHE A 60 1.80 -0.93 -8.66
CA PHE A 60 1.05 -0.59 -7.46
C PHE A 60 1.69 0.60 -6.73
N ALA A 61 3.00 0.57 -6.48
CA ALA A 61 3.69 1.67 -5.81
C ALA A 61 3.57 3.00 -6.57
N VAL A 62 3.69 2.96 -7.90
CA VAL A 62 3.53 4.15 -8.74
C VAL A 62 2.11 4.70 -8.65
N ILE A 63 1.09 3.84 -8.77
CA ILE A 63 -0.32 4.25 -8.68
C ILE A 63 -0.61 4.81 -7.28
N ASP A 64 -0.15 4.17 -6.22
CA ASP A 64 -0.35 4.60 -4.84
C ASP A 64 0.27 5.99 -4.57
N THR A 65 1.44 6.25 -5.14
CA THR A 65 2.09 7.57 -5.07
C THR A 65 1.28 8.64 -5.78
N ILE A 66 0.78 8.33 -6.98
CA ILE A 66 -0.07 9.25 -7.75
C ILE A 66 -1.37 9.49 -6.98
N PHE A 67 -1.97 8.43 -6.42
CA PHE A 67 -3.19 8.55 -5.62
C PHE A 67 -2.95 9.42 -4.39
N SER A 68 -1.86 9.20 -3.65
CA SER A 68 -1.47 10.03 -2.51
C SER A 68 -1.25 11.49 -2.90
N ALA A 69 -0.59 11.76 -4.04
CA ALA A 69 -0.40 13.11 -4.54
C ALA A 69 -1.73 13.79 -4.92
N VAL A 70 -2.65 13.06 -5.57
CA VAL A 70 -3.99 13.56 -5.92
C VAL A 70 -4.84 13.81 -4.68
N LEU A 71 -4.82 12.89 -3.71
CA LEU A 71 -5.52 13.03 -2.43
C LEU A 71 -5.04 14.26 -1.63
N MET A 72 -3.74 14.56 -1.72
CA MET A 72 -3.15 15.76 -1.13
C MET A 72 -3.63 17.03 -1.85
N LEU A 73 -3.75 17.00 -3.18
CA LEU A 73 -4.25 18.13 -3.99
C LEU A 73 -5.71 18.48 -3.66
N ILE A 74 -6.56 17.47 -3.43
CA ILE A 74 -7.99 17.65 -3.12
C ILE A 74 -8.26 17.92 -1.63
N GLY A 75 -7.22 17.98 -0.79
CA GLY A 75 -7.35 18.32 0.64
C GLY A 75 -7.96 17.23 1.53
N ILE A 76 -8.13 16.01 1.02
CA ILE A 76 -8.63 14.83 1.77
C ILE A 76 -7.46 14.01 2.34
N GLY A 77 -6.22 14.31 1.92
CA GLY A 77 -5.01 13.65 2.39
C GLY A 77 -4.59 13.98 3.82
N VAL A 78 -3.37 13.54 4.17
CA VAL A 78 -2.73 13.74 5.48
C VAL A 78 -2.96 15.18 5.96
N ASN A 79 -3.66 15.31 7.07
CA ASN A 79 -4.06 16.59 7.61
C ASN A 79 -2.80 17.30 8.14
N LEU A 80 -2.12 18.07 7.28
CA LEU A 80 -0.92 18.82 7.65
C LEU A 80 -1.19 19.66 8.92
N ALA A 81 -2.43 20.14 9.10
CA ALA A 81 -2.85 20.84 10.30
C ALA A 81 -2.80 19.98 11.56
N ALA A 82 -3.13 18.68 11.50
CA ALA A 82 -3.03 17.76 12.63
C ALA A 82 -1.57 17.42 12.99
N ILE A 83 -0.71 17.26 11.98
CA ILE A 83 0.74 17.08 12.19
C ILE A 83 1.36 18.35 12.76
N GLN A 84 0.94 19.52 12.26
CA GLN A 84 1.39 20.81 12.75
C GLN A 84 0.96 21.05 14.20
N GLN A 85 -0.26 20.64 14.59
CA GLN A 85 -0.72 20.69 15.99
C GLN A 85 0.05 19.74 16.91
N ALA A 86 0.42 18.55 16.45
CA ALA A 86 1.25 17.62 17.22
C ALA A 86 2.70 18.13 17.38
N PHE A 87 3.24 18.84 16.38
CA PHE A 87 4.59 19.39 16.40
C PHE A 87 4.72 20.80 17.01
N GLN A 88 3.61 21.54 17.19
CA GLN A 88 3.61 22.85 17.86
C GLN A 88 4.15 22.80 19.30
N GLY A 89 4.12 21.64 19.96
CA GLY A 89 4.73 21.44 21.29
C GLY A 89 6.26 21.35 21.29
N SER A 90 6.92 21.28 20.12
CA SER A 90 8.37 21.06 19.99
C SER A 90 9.17 22.29 19.54
N GLY A 91 8.53 23.44 19.34
CA GLY A 91 9.20 24.71 19.03
C GLY A 91 9.86 24.78 17.65
N MET A 92 9.52 23.87 16.74
CA MET A 92 10.12 23.80 15.39
C MET A 92 9.38 24.72 14.41
N GLU A 93 10.11 25.58 13.70
CA GLU A 93 9.56 26.54 12.74
C GLU A 93 8.87 25.85 11.55
N ALA A 94 7.82 26.47 11.02
CA ALA A 94 6.99 25.99 9.89
C ALA A 94 7.74 25.37 8.68
N PRO A 95 8.91 25.89 8.22
CA PRO A 95 9.66 25.24 7.13
C PRO A 95 10.25 23.86 7.50
N GLY A 96 10.55 23.62 8.78
CA GLY A 96 11.06 22.32 9.25
C GLY A 96 9.99 21.22 9.18
N VAL A 97 8.74 21.57 9.48
CA VAL A 97 7.61 20.62 9.48
C VAL A 97 7.30 20.13 8.07
N ALA A 98 7.40 21.00 7.06
CA ALA A 98 7.23 20.63 5.65
C ALA A 98 8.35 19.68 5.17
N ALA A 99 9.60 19.95 5.56
CA ALA A 99 10.73 19.07 5.24
C ALA A 99 10.58 17.69 5.88
N ILE A 100 10.14 17.62 7.15
CA ILE A 100 9.86 16.37 7.85
C ILE A 100 8.70 15.62 7.17
N GLY A 101 7.66 16.33 6.74
CA GLY A 101 6.54 15.76 5.99
C GLY A 101 6.97 15.12 4.67
N LEU A 102 7.82 15.79 3.89
CA LEU A 102 8.38 15.24 2.66
C LEU A 102 9.26 14.01 2.91
N ILE A 103 10.12 14.06 3.93
CA ILE A 103 10.96 12.93 4.32
C ILE A 103 10.09 11.73 4.73
N ALA A 104 9.05 11.95 5.53
CA ALA A 104 8.11 10.92 5.95
C ALA A 104 7.34 10.33 4.75
N MET A 105 6.94 11.16 3.78
CA MET A 105 6.24 10.71 2.57
C MET A 105 7.12 9.81 1.70
N VAL A 106 8.38 10.20 1.49
CA VAL A 106 9.35 9.39 0.75
C VAL A 106 9.66 8.09 1.50
N PHE A 107 9.81 8.15 2.81
CA PHE A 107 10.08 6.97 3.64
C PHE A 107 8.91 5.97 3.61
N LEU A 108 7.67 6.45 3.74
CA LEU A 108 6.47 5.62 3.62
C LEU A 108 6.33 5.03 2.21
N PHE A 109 6.59 5.82 1.16
CA PHE A 109 6.57 5.32 -0.21
C PHE A 109 7.53 4.14 -0.42
N VAL A 110 8.77 4.25 0.08
CA VAL A 110 9.75 3.15 -0.03
C VAL A 110 9.27 1.91 0.72
N ILE A 111 8.69 2.07 1.91
CA ILE A 111 8.10 0.96 2.66
C ILE A 111 6.98 0.30 1.86
N TYR A 112 6.01 1.08 1.36
CA TYR A 112 4.90 0.54 0.57
C TYR A 112 5.36 -0.11 -0.74
N LEU A 113 6.41 0.41 -1.37
CA LEU A 113 6.99 -0.19 -2.57
C LEU A 113 7.61 -1.56 -2.25
N VAL A 114 8.44 -1.64 -1.21
CA VAL A 114 9.10 -2.91 -0.83
C VAL A 114 8.05 -3.94 -0.40
N PHE A 115 7.11 -3.56 0.46
CA PHE A 115 6.02 -4.44 0.87
C PHE A 115 5.15 -4.83 -0.34
N GLY A 116 4.72 -3.87 -1.16
CA GLY A 116 3.92 -4.11 -2.35
C GLY A 116 4.58 -5.11 -3.30
N VAL A 117 5.87 -4.96 -3.58
CA VAL A 117 6.63 -5.89 -4.42
C VAL A 117 6.71 -7.28 -3.80
N ILE A 118 7.01 -7.41 -2.50
CA ILE A 118 7.11 -8.72 -1.84
C ILE A 118 5.75 -9.44 -1.83
N PHE A 119 4.67 -8.76 -1.45
CA PHE A 119 3.35 -9.39 -1.40
C PHE A 119 2.79 -9.67 -2.80
N CYS A 120 2.96 -8.77 -3.78
CA CYS A 120 2.53 -9.04 -5.16
C CYS A 120 3.36 -10.16 -5.83
N THR A 121 4.65 -10.30 -5.51
CA THR A 121 5.45 -11.43 -6.01
C THR A 121 5.00 -12.75 -5.43
N ILE A 122 4.72 -12.83 -4.12
CA ILE A 122 4.17 -14.05 -3.50
C ILE A 122 2.81 -14.39 -4.12
N GLY A 123 1.93 -13.39 -4.29
CA GLY A 123 0.64 -13.55 -4.97
C GLY A 123 0.79 -14.03 -6.41
N GLY A 124 1.75 -13.48 -7.16
CA GLY A 124 2.07 -13.89 -8.53
C GLY A 124 2.60 -15.33 -8.61
N VAL A 125 3.47 -15.75 -7.70
CA VAL A 125 3.99 -17.14 -7.66
C VAL A 125 2.87 -18.13 -7.33
N ILE A 126 2.00 -17.81 -6.38
CA ILE A 126 0.82 -18.64 -6.04
C ILE A 126 -0.14 -18.71 -7.22
N GLY A 127 -0.43 -17.57 -7.85
CA GLY A 127 -1.26 -17.49 -9.05
C GLY A 127 -0.70 -18.34 -10.19
N ALA A 128 0.60 -18.25 -10.44
CA ALA A 128 1.26 -19.06 -11.47
C ALA A 128 1.08 -20.55 -11.17
N LYS A 129 1.30 -21.01 -9.94
CA LYS A 129 1.05 -22.42 -9.59
C LYS A 129 -0.40 -22.86 -9.73
N LEU A 130 -1.35 -22.00 -9.38
CA LEU A 130 -2.78 -22.29 -9.52
C LEU A 130 -3.19 -22.39 -10.99
N PHE A 131 -2.57 -21.59 -11.85
CA PHE A 131 -2.87 -21.49 -13.27
C PHE A 131 -1.91 -22.30 -14.18
N GLU A 132 -0.86 -22.91 -13.63
CA GLU A 132 0.04 -23.87 -14.31
C GLU A 132 -0.70 -25.19 -14.62
N ARG A 133 -1.83 -25.45 -13.95
CA ARG A 133 -2.81 -26.48 -14.31
C ARG A 133 -3.83 -25.98 -15.34
#